data_AF-A0A2R6A7R3-F1
#
_entry.id   AF-A0A2R6A7R3-F1
#
_cell.length_a   1.000
_cell.length_b   1.000
_cell.length_c   1.000
_cell.angle_alpha   90.00
_cell.angle_beta   90.00
_cell.angle_gamma   90.00
#
_symmetry.space_group_name_H-M   'P 1'
#
loop_
_entity.id
_entity.type
_entity.pdbx_description
1 polymer ?
#
loop_
_entity_poly.entity_id
_entity_poly.type
_entity_poly.pdbx_seq_one_letter_code
_entity_poly.pdbx_strand_id
1 'polypeptide(L)'
;LHRFPGKVSKALIEAAKRVNTKYNSDPLSIWSDKPTAKQLEERFDDFWGIGQKNASMAVRLLVEWFNVEVSGDWSGIDVSGDRNVLRVFKRLGLIDKEEVGKAIQIARELNPSYPGALDFPAWAIGIKWCKSKNPECPSCPLGDICPKLL
;
A
#
# COMPACT_ATOMS: atom_id res chain seq x y z
N LEU A 1 -6.04 -17.65 4.69
CA LEU A 1 -4.81 -18.16 4.05
C LEU A 1 -5.06 -19.52 3.38
N HIS A 2 -5.82 -19.59 2.27
CA HIS A 2 -6.26 -20.90 1.73
C HIS A 2 -6.17 -21.09 0.20
N ARG A 3 -5.85 -20.04 -0.56
CA ARG A 3 -5.94 -20.08 -2.04
C ARG A 3 -4.65 -20.54 -2.73
N PHE A 4 -3.48 -20.37 -2.09
CA PHE A 4 -2.18 -20.68 -2.69
C PHE A 4 -1.16 -21.20 -1.66
N PRO A 5 -1.43 -22.36 -1.01
CA PRO A 5 -0.59 -22.87 0.07
C PRO A 5 0.88 -22.99 -0.34
N GLY A 6 1.18 -23.55 -1.52
CA GLY A 6 2.57 -23.69 -1.99
C GLY A 6 3.32 -22.37 -2.17
N LYS A 7 2.65 -21.33 -2.69
CA LYS A 7 3.28 -19.99 -2.82
C LYS A 7 3.51 -19.37 -1.44
N VAL A 8 2.53 -19.48 -0.54
CA VAL A 8 2.65 -18.93 0.82
C VAL A 8 3.77 -19.65 1.59
N SER A 9 3.84 -20.97 1.54
CA SER A 9 4.91 -21.74 2.20
C SER A 9 6.28 -21.36 1.65
N LYS A 10 6.43 -21.20 0.33
CA LYS A 10 7.68 -20.72 -0.27
C LYS A 10 8.02 -19.31 0.22
N ALA A 11 7.07 -18.39 0.24
CA ALA A 11 7.31 -17.03 0.74
C ALA A 11 7.77 -17.02 2.19
N LEU A 12 7.16 -17.83 3.05
CA LEU A 12 7.56 -17.95 4.45
C LEU A 12 8.99 -18.48 4.59
N ILE A 13 9.35 -19.54 3.86
CA ILE A 13 10.69 -20.13 3.88
C ILE A 13 11.73 -19.13 3.37
N GLU A 14 11.47 -18.47 2.24
CA GLU A 14 12.40 -17.49 1.66
C GLU A 14 12.53 -16.25 2.54
N ALA A 15 11.45 -15.80 3.20
CA ALA A 15 11.52 -14.72 4.18
C ALA A 15 12.39 -15.10 5.39
N ALA A 16 12.21 -16.29 5.95
CA ALA A 16 13.04 -16.77 7.07
C ALA A 16 14.52 -16.87 6.67
N LYS A 17 14.83 -17.40 5.48
CA LYS A 17 16.20 -17.44 4.95
C LYS A 17 16.79 -16.04 4.83
N ARG A 18 16.04 -15.08 4.28
CA ARG A 18 16.51 -13.69 4.12
C ARG A 18 16.78 -13.03 5.47
N VAL A 19 15.89 -13.21 6.45
CA VAL A 19 16.13 -12.70 7.82
C VAL A 19 17.40 -13.31 8.40
N ASN A 20 17.58 -14.62 8.26
CA ASN A 20 18.78 -15.31 8.73
C ASN A 20 20.06 -14.81 8.05
N THR A 21 20.08 -14.60 6.74
CA THR A 21 21.30 -14.27 5.99
C THR A 21 21.60 -12.77 5.89
N LYS A 22 20.58 -11.92 5.79
CA LYS A 22 20.73 -10.47 5.56
C LYS A 22 20.56 -9.64 6.83
N TYR A 23 19.76 -10.13 7.78
CA TYR A 23 19.38 -9.40 8.98
C TYR A 23 19.84 -10.10 10.26
N ASN A 24 20.88 -10.94 10.18
CA ASN A 24 21.50 -11.65 11.32
C ASN A 24 20.47 -12.37 12.22
N SER A 25 19.44 -12.97 11.61
CA SER A 25 18.35 -13.66 12.30
C SER A 25 17.46 -12.78 13.19
N ASP A 26 17.58 -11.45 13.09
CA ASP A 26 16.77 -10.48 13.81
C ASP A 26 15.86 -9.70 12.85
N PRO A 27 14.53 -9.92 12.86
CA PRO A 27 13.61 -9.14 12.05
C PRO A 27 13.61 -7.64 12.36
N LEU A 28 13.93 -7.21 13.59
CA LEU A 28 13.95 -5.78 13.94
C LEU A 28 15.03 -5.03 13.16
N SER A 29 16.11 -5.72 12.77
CA SER A 29 17.17 -5.19 11.90
C SER A 29 16.69 -4.75 10.51
N ILE A 30 15.43 -5.03 10.12
CA ILE A 30 14.83 -4.49 8.89
C ILE A 30 14.61 -2.97 9.00
N TRP A 31 14.38 -2.42 10.20
CA TRP A 31 14.05 -0.99 10.40
C TRP A 31 14.71 -0.32 11.62
N SER A 32 15.46 -1.06 12.44
CA SER A 32 16.07 -0.52 13.67
C SER A 32 17.11 0.57 13.45
N ASP A 33 17.70 0.65 12.26
CA ASP A 33 18.63 1.70 11.83
C ASP A 33 17.92 2.98 11.33
N LYS A 34 16.59 3.08 11.51
CA LYS A 34 15.76 4.25 11.14
C LYS A 34 15.92 4.64 9.65
N PRO A 35 15.66 3.71 8.71
CA PRO A 35 15.74 4.00 7.28
C PRO A 35 14.71 5.07 6.89
N THR A 36 14.89 5.70 5.73
CA THR A 36 13.82 6.51 5.13
C THR A 36 12.64 5.61 4.76
N ALA A 37 11.43 6.16 4.65
CA ALA A 37 10.25 5.41 4.22
C ALA A 37 10.49 4.62 2.92
N LYS A 38 11.15 5.24 1.93
CA LYS A 38 11.48 4.60 0.66
C LYS A 38 12.46 3.43 0.81
N GLN A 39 13.52 3.61 1.59
CA GLN A 39 14.48 2.52 1.86
C GLN A 39 13.80 1.35 2.61
N LEU A 40 12.88 1.65 3.52
CA LEU A 40 12.13 0.60 4.21
C LEU A 40 11.20 -0.15 3.25
N GLU A 41 10.55 0.56 2.32
CA GLU A 41 9.75 -0.06 1.25
C GLU A 41 10.60 -0.99 0.38
N GLU A 42 11.75 -0.51 -0.10
CA GLU A 42 12.70 -1.30 -0.90
C GLU A 42 13.17 -2.57 -0.15
N ARG A 43 13.43 -2.46 1.17
CA ARG A 43 13.79 -3.62 2.00
C ARG A 43 12.69 -4.68 2.06
N PHE A 44 11.42 -4.27 2.06
CA PHE A 44 10.28 -5.18 2.01
C PHE A 44 10.04 -5.75 0.61
N ASP A 45 10.16 -4.93 -0.44
CA ASP A 45 9.98 -5.36 -1.83
C ASP A 45 11.01 -6.43 -2.24
N ASP A 46 12.20 -6.40 -1.65
CA ASP A 46 13.22 -7.43 -1.83
C ASP A 46 12.86 -8.82 -1.27
N PHE A 47 11.79 -8.95 -0.46
CA PHE A 47 11.33 -10.26 0.02
C PHE A 47 10.60 -11.00 -1.10
N TRP A 48 10.92 -12.29 -1.28
CA TRP A 48 10.27 -13.10 -2.30
C TRP A 48 8.74 -13.11 -2.12
N GLY A 49 8.02 -12.76 -3.18
CA GLY A 49 6.56 -12.74 -3.19
C GLY A 49 5.94 -11.50 -2.53
N ILE A 50 6.75 -10.57 -2.04
CA ILE A 50 6.34 -9.21 -1.74
C ILE A 50 6.52 -8.38 -3.02
N GLY A 51 5.59 -7.47 -3.24
CA GLY A 51 5.64 -6.49 -4.32
C GLY A 51 5.13 -5.16 -3.78
N GLN A 52 5.28 -4.09 -4.55
CA GLN A 52 4.92 -2.70 -4.20
C GLN A 52 3.70 -2.57 -3.28
N LYS A 53 2.56 -3.19 -3.62
CA LYS A 53 1.33 -3.12 -2.81
C LYS A 53 1.56 -3.55 -1.36
N ASN A 54 2.21 -4.71 -1.16
CA ASN A 54 2.45 -5.26 0.17
C ASN A 54 3.60 -4.51 0.88
N ALA A 55 4.61 -4.06 0.13
CA ALA A 55 5.74 -3.30 0.67
C ALA A 55 5.27 -1.95 1.24
N SER A 56 4.60 -1.12 0.42
CA SER A 56 4.03 0.17 0.86
C SER A 56 3.07 0.02 2.05
N MET A 57 2.21 -1.00 2.03
CA MET A 57 1.31 -1.29 3.14
C MET A 57 2.07 -1.67 4.42
N ALA A 58 3.14 -2.47 4.33
CA ALA A 58 3.95 -2.82 5.49
C ALA A 58 4.59 -1.59 6.13
N VAL A 59 5.19 -0.70 5.31
CA VAL A 59 5.76 0.57 5.78
C VAL A 59 4.71 1.40 6.49
N ARG A 60 3.54 1.58 5.86
CA ARG A 60 2.44 2.35 6.46
C ARG A 60 2.02 1.78 7.83
N LEU A 61 1.79 0.48 7.93
CA LEU A 61 1.35 -0.14 9.17
C LEU A 61 2.40 0.01 10.28
N LEU A 62 3.69 -0.18 9.96
CA LEU A 62 4.77 -0.02 10.92
C LEU A 62 4.81 1.39 11.50
N VAL A 63 4.71 2.39 10.63
CA VAL A 63 4.80 3.79 11.02
C VAL A 63 3.52 4.25 11.75
N GLU A 64 2.34 3.98 11.19
CA GLU A 64 1.06 4.48 11.74
C GLU A 64 0.60 3.73 12.98
N TRP A 65 0.72 2.40 13.00
CA TRP A 65 0.07 1.56 14.04
C TRP A 65 1.06 1.06 15.07
N PHE A 66 2.32 0.85 14.68
CA PHE A 66 3.37 0.35 15.57
C PHE A 66 4.36 1.44 16.00
N ASN A 67 4.16 2.69 15.57
CA ASN A 67 5.02 3.84 15.90
C ASN A 67 6.51 3.57 15.61
N VAL A 68 6.81 2.84 14.53
CA VAL A 68 8.19 2.65 14.08
C VAL A 68 8.68 3.95 13.46
N GLU A 69 9.80 4.45 13.98
CA GLU A 69 10.44 5.66 13.46
C GLU A 69 11.16 5.39 12.13
N VAL A 70 10.94 6.28 11.17
CA VAL A 70 11.72 6.39 9.93
C VAL A 70 12.49 7.70 9.94
N SER A 71 13.59 7.78 9.21
CA SER A 71 14.30 9.06 9.04
C SER A 71 13.57 9.96 8.05
N GLY A 72 13.51 11.25 8.39
CA GLY A 72 12.82 12.25 7.58
C GLY A 72 11.31 12.29 7.82
N ASP A 73 10.55 12.61 6.78
CA ASP A 73 9.09 12.65 6.79
C ASP A 73 8.48 11.38 6.15
N TRP A 74 7.16 11.38 5.99
CA TRP A 74 6.41 10.26 5.43
C TRP A 74 6.13 10.42 3.92
N SER A 75 6.82 11.35 3.25
CA SER A 75 6.61 11.64 1.82
C SER A 75 6.94 10.45 0.92
N GLY A 76 7.80 9.55 1.40
CA GLY A 76 8.15 8.30 0.72
C GLY A 76 7.16 7.14 0.93
N ILE A 77 6.12 7.30 1.75
CA ILE A 77 5.10 6.25 1.94
C ILE A 77 4.03 6.44 0.87
N ASP A 78 4.06 5.60 -0.17
CA ASP A 78 3.15 5.69 -1.31
C ASP A 78 1.81 4.96 -1.06
N VAL A 79 0.81 5.30 -1.89
CA VAL A 79 -0.41 4.47 -2.00
C VAL A 79 -0.08 3.13 -2.65
N SER A 80 -0.82 2.10 -2.25
CA SER A 80 -0.65 0.75 -2.76
C SER A 80 -1.32 0.59 -4.13
N GLY A 81 -0.74 -0.27 -4.98
CA GLY A 81 -1.35 -0.71 -6.24
C GLY A 81 -2.58 -1.63 -6.07
N ASP A 82 -3.37 -1.48 -5.01
CA ASP A 82 -4.58 -2.28 -4.79
C ASP A 82 -5.68 -1.90 -5.78
N ARG A 83 -6.30 -2.92 -6.39
CA ARG A 83 -7.40 -2.75 -7.37
C ARG A 83 -8.57 -1.90 -6.86
N ASN A 84 -8.82 -1.85 -5.55
CA ASN A 84 -9.87 -1.03 -4.98
C ASN A 84 -9.46 0.44 -4.93
N VAL A 85 -8.22 0.72 -4.55
CA VAL A 85 -7.64 2.07 -4.57
C VAL A 85 -7.63 2.60 -5.99
N LEU A 86 -7.08 1.84 -6.95
CA LEU A 86 -7.02 2.24 -8.36
C LEU A 86 -8.40 2.53 -8.95
N ARG A 87 -9.38 1.64 -8.71
CA ARG A 87 -10.76 1.82 -9.17
C ARG A 87 -11.42 3.06 -8.56
N VAL A 88 -11.21 3.31 -7.27
CA VAL A 88 -11.75 4.49 -6.59
C VAL A 88 -11.13 5.76 -7.14
N PHE A 89 -9.80 5.80 -7.29
CA PHE A 89 -9.10 6.95 -7.88
C PHE A 89 -9.59 7.23 -9.29
N LYS A 90 -9.75 6.21 -10.13
CA LYS A 90 -10.28 6.36 -11.49
C LYS A 90 -11.70 6.92 -11.48
N ARG A 91 -12.60 6.32 -10.70
CA ARG A 91 -14.01 6.76 -10.61
C ARG A 91 -14.17 8.17 -10.06
N LEU A 92 -13.25 8.60 -9.20
CA LEU A 92 -13.18 9.97 -8.70
C LEU A 92 -12.60 10.98 -9.71
N GLY A 93 -12.06 10.51 -10.84
CA GLY A 93 -11.40 11.37 -11.83
C GLY A 93 -9.99 11.81 -11.44
N LEU A 94 -9.37 11.15 -10.45
CA LEU A 94 -8.00 11.45 -10.02
C LEU A 94 -6.96 10.87 -10.99
N ILE A 95 -7.31 9.75 -11.65
CA ILE A 95 -6.50 9.12 -12.70
C ILE A 95 -7.41 8.73 -13.86
N ASP A 96 -6.88 8.78 -15.07
CA ASP A 96 -7.56 8.38 -16.30
C ASP A 96 -7.57 6.86 -16.53
N LYS A 97 -6.63 6.15 -15.90
CA LYS A 97 -6.42 4.71 -16.03
C LYS A 97 -6.02 4.11 -14.68
N GLU A 98 -6.49 2.89 -14.41
CA GLU A 98 -6.11 2.10 -13.22
C GLU A 98 -4.64 1.64 -13.32
N GLU A 99 -3.72 2.57 -13.11
CA GLU A 99 -2.28 2.36 -13.21
C GLU A 99 -1.59 2.81 -11.93
N VAL A 100 -0.72 1.95 -11.39
CA VAL A 100 -0.06 2.17 -10.09
C VAL A 100 0.78 3.45 -10.11
N GLY A 101 1.58 3.66 -11.16
CA GLY A 101 2.41 4.86 -11.29
C GLY A 101 1.59 6.16 -11.24
N LYS A 102 0.46 6.20 -11.96
CA LYS A 102 -0.44 7.36 -11.94
C LYS A 102 -1.08 7.59 -10.57
N ALA A 103 -1.49 6.51 -9.89
CA ALA A 103 -2.07 6.60 -8.57
C ALA A 103 -1.06 7.12 -7.52
N ILE A 104 0.19 6.65 -7.59
CA ILE A 104 1.29 7.15 -6.76
C ILE A 104 1.55 8.62 -7.05
N GLN A 105 1.64 9.00 -8.33
CA GLN A 105 1.90 10.37 -8.73
C GLN A 105 0.81 11.33 -8.20
N ILE A 106 -0.46 11.05 -8.46
CA ILE A 106 -1.54 11.95 -8.01
C ILE A 106 -1.63 11.99 -6.47
N ALA A 107 -1.35 10.88 -5.78
CA ALA A 107 -1.35 10.87 -4.32
C ALA A 107 -0.24 11.78 -3.74
N ARG A 108 0.94 11.79 -4.37
CA ARG A 108 2.04 12.70 -4.00
C ARG A 108 1.71 14.15 -4.26
N GLU A 109 0.96 14.45 -5.30
CA GLU A 109 0.49 15.81 -5.59
C GLU A 109 -0.57 16.27 -4.57
N LEU A 110 -1.51 15.39 -4.21
CA LEU A 110 -2.61 15.69 -3.29
C LEU A 110 -2.18 15.77 -1.83
N ASN A 111 -1.21 14.96 -1.41
CA ASN A 111 -0.67 14.99 -0.05
C ASN A 111 0.86 14.77 -0.06
N PRO A 112 1.65 15.81 -0.38
CA PRO A 112 3.10 15.68 -0.55
C PRO A 112 3.84 15.19 0.70
N SER A 113 3.38 15.56 1.89
CA SER A 113 3.99 15.14 3.14
C SER A 113 3.71 13.69 3.51
N TYR A 114 2.59 13.14 3.02
CA TYR A 114 2.21 11.75 3.31
C TYR A 114 1.21 11.17 2.27
N PRO A 115 1.68 10.73 1.09
CA PRO A 115 0.81 10.24 0.02
C PRO A 115 -0.04 9.02 0.45
N GLY A 116 0.55 8.12 1.22
CA GLY A 116 -0.05 6.87 1.72
C GLY A 116 -1.27 7.07 2.61
N ALA A 117 -1.50 8.27 3.14
CA ALA A 117 -2.71 8.62 3.89
C ALA A 117 -4.00 8.38 3.09
N LEU A 118 -3.93 8.48 1.76
CA LEU A 118 -5.08 8.33 0.87
C LEU A 118 -5.44 6.86 0.61
N ASP A 119 -4.54 5.92 0.90
CA ASP A 119 -4.72 4.51 0.56
C ASP A 119 -5.85 3.86 1.36
N PHE A 120 -5.79 3.92 2.69
CA PHE A 120 -6.78 3.23 3.53
C PHE A 120 -8.20 3.76 3.33
N PRO A 121 -8.46 5.09 3.29
CA PRO A 121 -9.77 5.62 2.96
C PRO A 121 -10.27 5.18 1.59
N ALA A 122 -9.43 5.24 0.55
CA ALA A 122 -9.81 4.82 -0.81
C ALA A 122 -10.11 3.31 -0.87
N TRP A 123 -9.28 2.49 -0.23
CA TRP A 123 -9.52 1.05 -0.12
C TRP A 123 -10.83 0.76 0.63
N ALA A 124 -11.06 1.40 1.76
CA ALA A 124 -12.28 1.26 2.56
C ALA A 124 -13.52 1.63 1.75
N ILE A 125 -13.44 2.70 0.95
CA ILE A 125 -14.51 3.09 0.03
C ILE A 125 -14.74 2.02 -1.03
N GLY A 126 -13.66 1.52 -1.64
CA GLY A 126 -13.69 0.54 -2.71
C GLY A 126 -14.30 -0.80 -2.29
N ILE A 127 -14.10 -1.23 -1.04
CA ILE A 127 -14.69 -2.48 -0.54
C ILE A 127 -16.14 -2.32 -0.05
N LYS A 128 -16.48 -1.19 0.58
CA LYS A 128 -17.78 -0.98 1.21
C LYS A 128 -18.84 -0.51 0.21
N TRP A 129 -18.52 0.47 -0.63
CA TRP A 129 -19.49 1.11 -1.54
C TRP A 129 -19.10 0.99 -3.00
N CYS A 130 -17.89 1.40 -3.35
CA CYS A 130 -17.44 1.51 -4.73
C CYS A 130 -16.96 0.17 -5.29
N LYS A 131 -17.81 -0.85 -5.23
CA LYS A 131 -17.55 -2.22 -5.68
C LYS A 131 -17.37 -2.27 -7.20
N SER A 132 -16.67 -3.30 -7.69
CA SER A 132 -16.43 -3.46 -9.14
C SER A 132 -17.73 -3.64 -9.93
N LYS A 133 -18.69 -4.37 -9.35
CA LYS A 133 -20.05 -4.53 -9.84
C LYS A 133 -21.03 -3.98 -8.81
N ASN A 134 -22.11 -3.36 -9.27
CA ASN A 134 -23.20 -2.82 -8.46
C ASN A 134 -22.69 -1.91 -7.30
N PRO A 135 -22.02 -0.78 -7.59
CA PRO A 135 -21.57 0.12 -6.55
C PRO A 135 -22.75 0.78 -5.82
N GLU A 136 -22.64 0.94 -4.51
CA GLU A 136 -23.64 1.57 -3.65
C GLU A 136 -23.42 3.09 -3.60
N CYS A 137 -23.50 3.73 -4.78
CA CYS A 137 -23.22 5.17 -4.93
C CYS A 137 -24.06 6.08 -4.01
N PRO A 138 -25.38 5.85 -3.80
CA PRO A 138 -26.21 6.73 -2.98
C PRO A 138 -25.82 6.76 -1.49
N SER A 139 -25.18 5.70 -0.98
CA SER A 139 -24.73 5.62 0.42
C SER A 139 -23.22 5.82 0.57
N CYS A 140 -22.50 6.05 -0.53
CA CYS A 140 -21.07 6.30 -0.53
C CYS A 140 -20.79 7.70 0.03
N PRO A 141 -19.81 7.87 0.93
CA PRO A 141 -19.46 9.19 1.48
C PRO A 141 -18.98 10.20 0.43
N LEU A 142 -18.60 9.74 -0.77
CA LEU A 142 -18.21 10.59 -1.89
C LEU A 142 -19.27 10.63 -2.99
N GLY A 143 -20.48 10.08 -2.76
CA GLY A 143 -21.51 9.89 -3.78
C GLY A 143 -21.90 11.17 -4.51
N ASP A 144 -22.03 12.27 -3.76
CA ASP A 144 -22.51 13.57 -4.25
C ASP A 144 -21.47 14.29 -5.11
N ILE A 145 -20.18 14.12 -4.81
CA ILE A 145 -19.08 14.78 -5.53
C ILE A 145 -18.40 13.90 -6.57
N CYS A 146 -18.64 12.58 -6.54
CA CYS A 146 -17.96 11.63 -7.40
C CYS A 146 -18.50 11.71 -8.84
N PRO A 147 -17.64 11.91 -9.86
CA PRO A 147 -18.04 11.91 -11.27
C PRO A 147 -18.36 10.51 -11.81
N LYS A 148 -18.00 9.45 -11.09
CA LYS A 148 -18.34 8.04 -11.40
C LYS A 148 -17.78 7.57 -12.75
N LEU A 149 -16.58 8.01 -13.12
CA LEU A 149 -15.94 7.66 -14.40
C LEU A 149 -15.72 6.14 -14.53
N LEU A 150 -15.96 5.57 -15.71
CA LEU A 150 -15.86 4.12 -15.97
C LEU A 150 -14.51 3.69 -16.54
#